data_AF-A0A7J9VIR7-F1
#
_entry.id   AF-A0A7J9VIR7-F1
#
_cell.length_a   1.000
_cell.length_b   1.000
_cell.length_c   1.000
_cell.angle_alpha   90.00
_cell.angle_beta   90.00
_cell.angle_gamma   90.00
#
_symmetry.space_group_name_H-M   'P 1'
#
loop_
_entity.id
_entity.type
_entity.pdbx_description
1 polymer ?
#
loop_
_entity_poly.entity_id
_entity_poly.type
_entity_poly.pdbx_seq_one_letter_code
_entity_poly.pdbx_strand_id
1 'polypeptide(L)'
;MADLPGMALVHGAGISDREFYAPEAESFARAGMVTLTYDRRGVGYSLTERSYSQLADDAAAAAAALRGQPEVDPGRVGLWGLSEGGWVAPLAASRAPQTAFVIVVGASGVPPLRQMSWAEATKAAHAGVRGSLVRAGSRTSWRVILGTGMFPEPYYDPVPALQELTLPILGIWGAKDRVSPPVESMAVHRSALEEAGNRHYKLQTFADAEHTLRVTSDGFDYLMRYTARGLATDDFAPGYVDLVGSWVARASARRAPAVDVQGAGQQHRRTVPVPPLTWWESTWVHAAALVVLVGGFGGFALSAPLHRFRGSRPRPAPWAAWVLVVTGLLTVVGTLAYLASLVLGLGGGFLSPGPLLAGRPLPWLALQLLAVTAVVSFALTIVRWRQAATAAGQIRYALLAAAGVVFVPWALYWGLVLP
;
A
#
# COMPACT_ATOMS: atom_id res chain seq x y z
N MET A 1 35.92 -9.54 26.93
CA MET A 1 36.39 -9.61 25.53
C MET A 1 35.15 -9.61 24.66
N ALA A 2 35.07 -8.71 23.71
CA ALA A 2 34.01 -8.67 22.70
C ALA A 2 34.07 -9.95 21.85
N ASP A 3 33.01 -10.76 21.83
CA ASP A 3 33.02 -12.04 21.11
C ASP A 3 31.67 -12.39 20.44
N LEU A 4 30.60 -11.65 20.77
CA LEU A 4 29.27 -11.93 20.24
C LEU A 4 28.99 -11.15 18.95
N PRO A 5 28.31 -11.76 17.95
CA PRO A 5 27.78 -11.03 16.82
C PRO A 5 26.69 -10.04 17.26
N GLY A 6 26.67 -8.87 16.61
CA GLY A 6 25.68 -7.83 16.85
C GLY A 6 24.68 -7.72 15.69
N MET A 7 23.42 -7.38 15.97
CA MET A 7 22.40 -7.13 14.96
C MET A 7 21.48 -5.97 15.32
N ALA A 8 21.41 -4.95 14.45
CA ALA A 8 20.45 -3.87 14.60
C ALA A 8 19.15 -4.19 13.82
N LEU A 9 18.00 -4.00 14.48
CA LEU A 9 16.67 -4.33 13.97
C LEU A 9 16.01 -3.10 13.32
N VAL A 10 15.85 -3.14 12.00
CA VAL A 10 15.35 -2.05 11.15
C VAL A 10 13.85 -2.21 10.92
N HIS A 11 13.13 -1.12 11.18
CA HIS A 11 11.68 -1.09 11.26
C HIS A 11 10.97 -1.30 9.91
N GLY A 12 9.82 -1.98 9.95
CA GLY A 12 8.80 -1.99 8.89
C GLY A 12 7.93 -0.73 8.89
N ALA A 13 7.13 -0.51 7.85
CA ALA A 13 6.35 0.72 7.70
C ALA A 13 5.34 0.91 8.85
N GLY A 14 5.20 2.15 9.34
CA GLY A 14 4.22 2.50 10.39
C GLY A 14 4.59 2.10 11.82
N ILE A 15 5.67 1.32 12.01
CA ILE A 15 6.20 0.97 13.33
C ILE A 15 7.19 2.05 13.78
N SER A 16 6.99 2.62 14.96
CA SER A 16 7.85 3.70 15.47
C SER A 16 8.49 3.42 16.81
N ASP A 17 7.94 2.47 17.59
CA ASP A 17 8.35 2.15 18.95
C ASP A 17 9.33 0.97 18.96
N ARG A 18 10.47 1.15 19.62
CA ARG A 18 11.51 0.11 19.79
C ARG A 18 10.99 -1.17 20.44
N GLU A 19 9.97 -1.10 21.28
CA GLU A 19 9.43 -2.24 22.02
C GLU A 19 8.66 -3.22 21.12
N PHE A 20 8.29 -2.77 19.90
CA PHE A 20 7.61 -3.62 18.94
C PHE A 20 8.39 -4.89 18.59
N TYR A 21 9.73 -4.80 18.57
CA TYR A 21 10.62 -5.92 18.25
C TYR A 21 11.19 -6.63 19.48
N ALA A 22 10.62 -6.42 20.67
CA ALA A 22 11.08 -7.11 21.87
C ALA A 22 11.12 -8.65 21.70
N PRO A 23 10.10 -9.34 21.12
CA PRO A 23 10.18 -10.80 20.97
C PRO A 23 11.28 -11.26 20.02
N GLU A 24 11.50 -10.55 18.91
CA GLU A 24 12.62 -10.82 18.00
C GLU A 24 13.96 -10.60 18.71
N ALA A 25 14.12 -9.44 19.36
CA ALA A 25 15.34 -9.08 20.07
C ALA A 25 15.70 -10.12 21.14
N GLU A 26 14.74 -10.48 21.99
CA GLU A 26 14.95 -11.49 23.03
C GLU A 26 15.25 -12.87 22.47
N SER A 27 14.55 -13.27 21.40
CA SER A 27 14.77 -14.59 20.79
C SER A 27 16.13 -14.70 20.12
N PHE A 28 16.59 -13.63 19.47
CA PHE A 28 17.93 -13.55 18.92
C PHE A 28 19.00 -13.43 20.00
N ALA A 29 18.72 -12.73 21.10
CA ALA A 29 19.61 -12.70 22.26
C ALA A 29 19.81 -14.10 22.85
N ARG A 30 18.73 -14.87 23.01
CA ARG A 30 18.79 -16.30 23.41
C ARG A 30 19.57 -17.16 22.43
N ALA A 31 19.61 -16.78 21.16
CA ALA A 31 20.41 -17.45 20.12
C ALA A 31 21.88 -16.95 20.03
N GLY A 32 22.35 -16.18 21.02
CA GLY A 32 23.77 -15.81 21.16
C GLY A 32 24.18 -14.55 20.39
N MET A 33 23.24 -13.64 20.14
CA MET A 33 23.51 -12.34 19.51
C MET A 33 23.30 -11.18 20.49
N VAL A 34 23.92 -10.03 20.23
CA VAL A 34 23.54 -8.76 20.87
C VAL A 34 22.63 -8.02 19.90
N THR A 35 21.39 -7.74 20.31
CA THR A 35 20.41 -7.05 19.46
C THR A 35 20.20 -5.61 19.88
N LEU A 36 20.08 -4.72 18.90
CA LEU A 36 19.70 -3.33 19.11
C LEU A 36 18.36 -3.03 18.45
N THR A 37 17.36 -2.69 19.26
CA THR A 37 16.13 -2.00 18.83
C THR A 37 16.28 -0.50 19.13
N TYR A 38 15.62 0.35 18.36
CA TYR A 38 15.71 1.80 18.50
C TYR A 38 14.40 2.46 18.09
N ASP A 39 14.08 3.64 18.59
CA ASP A 39 12.88 4.33 18.08
C ASP A 39 13.15 4.84 16.68
N ARG A 40 12.17 4.72 15.79
CA ARG A 40 12.25 5.38 14.48
C ARG A 40 12.28 6.89 14.69
N ARG A 41 12.99 7.60 13.80
CA ARG A 41 12.98 9.08 13.77
C ARG A 41 11.55 9.65 13.88
N GLY A 42 11.37 10.59 14.80
CA GLY A 42 10.09 11.31 14.96
C GLY A 42 9.90 12.49 14.00
N VAL A 43 10.97 12.89 13.29
CA VAL A 43 10.99 13.97 12.28
C VAL A 43 11.44 13.36 10.95
N GLY A 44 10.90 13.84 9.83
CA GLY A 44 11.22 13.27 8.50
C GLY A 44 10.51 11.95 8.19
N TYR A 45 9.54 11.55 9.02
CA TYR A 45 8.75 10.34 8.82
C TYR A 45 7.27 10.59 9.14
N SER A 46 6.46 10.72 8.10
CA SER A 46 5.02 10.94 8.15
C SER A 46 4.34 10.33 6.90
N LEU A 47 3.06 10.63 6.71
CA LEU A 47 2.34 10.23 5.49
C LEU A 47 2.79 11.00 4.25
N THR A 48 3.47 12.15 4.40
CA THR A 48 3.88 13.04 3.30
C THR A 48 5.39 13.25 3.23
N GLU A 49 6.14 12.79 4.23
CA GLU A 49 7.58 12.92 4.31
C GLU A 49 8.18 11.58 4.70
N ARG A 50 8.96 10.97 3.83
CA ARG A 50 9.70 9.72 4.07
C ARG A 50 10.87 9.67 3.10
N SER A 51 12.01 9.21 3.59
CA SER A 51 13.19 8.99 2.78
C SER A 51 13.90 7.72 3.26
N TYR A 52 13.92 6.69 2.42
CA TYR A 52 14.61 5.44 2.65
C TYR A 52 16.11 5.66 2.75
N SER A 53 16.64 6.67 2.04
CA SER A 53 18.01 7.15 2.23
C SER A 53 18.24 7.61 3.67
N GLN A 54 17.34 8.42 4.24
CA GLN A 54 17.47 8.90 5.61
C GLN A 54 17.32 7.75 6.62
N LEU A 55 16.39 6.82 6.39
CA LEU A 55 16.22 5.65 7.24
C LEU A 55 17.43 4.71 7.17
N ALA A 56 18.11 4.65 6.02
CA ALA A 56 19.33 3.87 5.85
C ALA A 56 20.48 4.47 6.66
N ASP A 57 20.59 5.80 6.72
CA ASP A 57 21.57 6.49 7.55
C ASP A 57 21.32 6.21 9.06
N ASP A 58 20.05 6.16 9.50
CA ASP A 58 19.73 5.75 10.88
C ASP A 58 20.12 4.30 11.17
N ALA A 59 19.82 3.38 10.25
CA ALA A 59 20.16 1.97 10.41
C ALA A 59 21.68 1.78 10.48
N ALA A 60 22.44 2.50 9.65
CA ALA A 60 23.91 2.51 9.70
C ALA A 60 24.43 3.07 11.03
N ALA A 61 23.82 4.14 11.55
CA ALA A 61 24.16 4.71 12.86
C ALA A 61 23.84 3.74 14.02
N ALA A 62 22.71 3.04 13.97
CA ALA A 62 22.34 2.02 14.94
C ALA A 62 23.38 0.87 14.95
N ALA A 63 23.78 0.38 13.78
CA ALA A 63 24.86 -0.61 13.69
C ALA A 63 26.20 -0.06 14.21
N ALA A 64 26.52 1.22 13.96
CA ALA A 64 27.73 1.84 14.50
C ALA A 64 27.71 1.95 16.03
N ALA A 65 26.58 2.30 16.63
CA ALA A 65 26.41 2.33 18.07
C ALA A 65 26.58 0.93 18.69
N LEU A 66 26.07 -0.11 18.01
CA LEU A 66 26.20 -1.49 18.46
C LEU A 66 27.65 -1.98 18.44
N ARG A 67 28.45 -1.57 17.44
CA ARG A 67 29.90 -1.88 17.39
C ARG A 67 30.70 -1.32 18.58
N GLY A 68 30.18 -0.31 19.28
CA GLY A 68 30.83 0.29 20.44
C GLY A 68 30.58 -0.46 21.76
N GLN A 69 29.72 -1.48 21.77
CA GLN A 69 29.37 -2.21 22.99
C GLN A 69 30.46 -3.25 23.37
N PRO A 70 30.81 -3.38 24.65
CA PRO A 70 31.96 -4.19 25.08
C PRO A 70 31.80 -5.70 24.86
N GLU A 71 30.56 -6.20 24.75
CA GLU A 71 30.26 -7.60 24.46
C GLU A 71 30.26 -7.94 22.96
N VAL A 72 30.19 -6.91 22.09
CA VAL A 72 30.00 -7.06 20.64
C VAL A 72 31.34 -7.06 19.90
N ASP A 73 31.59 -8.08 19.09
CA ASP A 73 32.69 -8.04 18.11
C ASP A 73 32.33 -7.04 17.00
N PRO A 74 33.07 -5.92 16.86
CA PRO A 74 32.74 -4.87 15.89
C PRO A 74 32.82 -5.35 14.42
N GLY A 75 33.57 -6.43 14.15
CA GLY A 75 33.67 -7.06 12.85
C GLY A 75 32.53 -8.03 12.52
N ARG A 76 31.61 -8.27 13.47
CA ARG A 76 30.47 -9.22 13.34
C ARG A 76 29.13 -8.53 13.51
N VAL A 77 29.02 -7.26 13.15
CA VAL A 77 27.78 -6.48 13.25
C VAL A 77 27.05 -6.43 11.91
N GLY A 78 25.79 -6.88 11.90
CA GLY A 78 24.91 -6.85 10.74
C GLY A 78 23.60 -6.09 10.96
N LEU A 79 22.74 -6.14 9.94
CA LEU A 79 21.41 -5.51 9.93
C LEU A 79 20.34 -6.57 9.69
N TRP A 80 19.19 -6.43 10.35
CA TRP A 80 17.98 -7.20 10.08
C TRP A 80 16.84 -6.23 9.76
N GLY A 81 16.10 -6.45 8.68
CA GLY A 81 15.04 -5.53 8.25
C GLY A 81 13.74 -6.23 7.89
N LEU A 82 12.63 -5.78 8.51
CA LEU A 82 11.28 -6.28 8.23
C LEU A 82 10.56 -5.38 7.21
N SER A 83 9.94 -5.96 6.19
CA SER A 83 9.05 -5.24 5.27
C SER A 83 9.72 -4.03 4.61
N GLU A 84 9.34 -2.79 4.96
CA GLU A 84 10.05 -1.55 4.58
C GLU A 84 11.54 -1.57 5.00
N GLY A 85 11.84 -2.15 6.16
CA GLY A 85 13.21 -2.40 6.60
C GLY A 85 14.00 -3.30 5.65
N GLY A 86 13.32 -4.11 4.84
CA GLY A 86 13.91 -4.91 3.78
C GLY A 86 14.41 -4.10 2.57
N TRP A 87 13.97 -2.85 2.40
CA TRP A 87 14.58 -1.89 1.46
C TRP A 87 15.69 -1.09 2.13
N VAL A 88 15.44 -0.67 3.37
CA VAL A 88 16.34 0.20 4.13
C VAL A 88 17.63 -0.52 4.52
N ALA A 89 17.58 -1.76 4.99
CA ALA A 89 18.75 -2.49 5.46
C ALA A 89 19.78 -2.78 4.34
N PRO A 90 19.38 -3.24 3.13
CA PRO A 90 20.29 -3.31 1.99
C PRO A 90 20.91 -1.95 1.62
N LEU A 91 20.10 -0.89 1.57
CA LEU A 91 20.59 0.45 1.25
C LEU A 91 21.58 0.99 2.30
N ALA A 92 21.34 0.71 3.57
CA ALA A 92 22.26 1.07 4.65
C ALA A 92 23.58 0.30 4.52
N ALA A 93 23.50 -1.00 4.25
CA ALA A 93 24.67 -1.86 4.11
C ALA A 93 25.53 -1.50 2.89
N SER A 94 24.92 -1.04 1.79
CA SER A 94 25.67 -0.60 0.60
C SER A 94 26.50 0.67 0.86
N ARG A 95 26.10 1.48 1.86
CA ARG A 95 26.81 2.70 2.30
C ARG A 95 27.72 2.49 3.50
N ALA A 96 27.62 1.33 4.17
CA ALA A 96 28.35 0.99 5.38
C ALA A 96 29.16 -0.30 5.16
N PRO A 97 30.34 -0.23 4.49
CA PRO A 97 31.13 -1.40 4.10
C PRO A 97 31.60 -2.27 5.27
N GLN A 98 31.56 -1.75 6.50
CA GLN A 98 31.82 -2.46 7.75
C GLN A 98 30.66 -3.38 8.21
N THR A 99 29.57 -3.47 7.45
CA THR A 99 28.43 -4.35 7.75
C THR A 99 28.79 -5.80 7.41
N ALA A 100 28.70 -6.68 8.41
CA ALA A 100 29.15 -8.07 8.28
C ALA A 100 28.16 -8.98 7.54
N PHE A 101 26.86 -8.69 7.66
CA PHE A 101 25.77 -9.46 7.04
C PHE A 101 24.48 -8.63 7.00
N VAL A 102 23.55 -9.01 6.13
CA VAL A 102 22.19 -8.44 6.07
C VAL A 102 21.15 -9.56 6.09
N ILE A 103 20.09 -9.38 6.88
CA ILE A 103 18.91 -10.23 6.90
C ILE A 103 17.70 -9.39 6.48
N VAL A 104 16.91 -9.89 5.54
CA VAL A 104 15.66 -9.25 5.12
C VAL A 104 14.49 -10.21 5.31
N VAL A 105 13.42 -9.72 5.94
CA VAL A 105 12.21 -10.50 6.26
C VAL A 105 11.00 -9.86 5.61
N GLY A 106 10.23 -10.61 4.81
CA GLY A 106 9.04 -10.10 4.12
C GLY A 106 9.33 -8.95 3.16
N ALA A 107 10.59 -8.81 2.73
CA ALA A 107 11.05 -7.70 1.90
C ALA A 107 10.46 -7.80 0.49
N SER A 108 9.93 -6.68 0.00
CA SER A 108 9.36 -6.64 -1.34
C SER A 108 10.44 -6.42 -2.40
N GLY A 109 10.43 -7.23 -3.45
CA GLY A 109 11.27 -7.01 -4.64
C GLY A 109 10.66 -6.04 -5.65
N VAL A 110 9.50 -5.45 -5.34
CA VAL A 110 8.82 -4.49 -6.22
C VAL A 110 8.63 -3.14 -5.53
N PRO A 111 8.42 -2.04 -6.29
CA PRO A 111 8.26 -0.71 -5.72
C PRO A 111 7.10 -0.60 -4.71
N PRO A 112 7.18 0.30 -3.72
CA PRO A 112 6.21 0.38 -2.62
C PRO A 112 4.76 0.50 -3.06
N LEU A 113 4.48 1.34 -4.07
CA LEU A 113 3.12 1.51 -4.57
C LEU A 113 2.59 0.23 -5.24
N ARG A 114 3.47 -0.51 -5.92
CA ARG A 114 3.10 -1.77 -6.56
C ARG A 114 2.79 -2.84 -5.51
N GLN A 115 3.58 -2.90 -4.45
CA GLN A 115 3.33 -3.76 -3.30
C GLN A 115 1.98 -3.45 -2.65
N MET A 116 1.72 -2.18 -2.30
CA MET A 116 0.44 -1.78 -1.68
C MET A 116 -0.76 -2.10 -2.59
N SER A 117 -0.64 -1.81 -3.89
CA SER A 117 -1.69 -2.12 -4.86
C SER A 117 -1.98 -3.62 -4.94
N TRP A 118 -0.94 -4.45 -4.87
CA TRP A 118 -1.09 -5.90 -4.85
C TRP A 118 -1.71 -6.40 -3.55
N ALA A 119 -1.26 -5.92 -2.39
CA ALA A 119 -1.80 -6.29 -1.08
C ALA A 119 -3.30 -5.99 -0.99
N GLU A 120 -3.74 -4.80 -1.42
CA GLU A 120 -5.16 -4.44 -1.45
C GLU A 120 -5.98 -5.30 -2.41
N ALA A 121 -5.41 -5.66 -3.56
CA ALA A 121 -6.07 -6.54 -4.50
C ALA A 121 -6.20 -7.99 -3.96
N THR A 122 -5.20 -8.45 -3.21
CA THR A 122 -5.19 -9.75 -2.52
C THR A 122 -6.24 -9.80 -1.41
N LYS A 123 -6.32 -8.75 -0.59
CA LYS A 123 -7.37 -8.55 0.42
C LYS A 123 -8.78 -8.58 -0.19
N ALA A 124 -9.01 -7.79 -1.24
CA ALA A 124 -10.30 -7.76 -1.94
C ALA A 124 -10.69 -9.15 -2.48
N ALA A 125 -9.74 -9.89 -3.06
CA ALA A 125 -9.99 -11.23 -3.59
C ALA A 125 -10.35 -12.24 -2.49
N HIS A 126 -9.67 -12.19 -1.34
CA HIS A 126 -10.00 -13.03 -0.18
C HIS A 126 -11.40 -12.74 0.36
N ALA A 127 -11.79 -11.46 0.41
CA ALA A 127 -13.14 -11.05 0.77
C ALA A 127 -14.20 -11.45 -0.29
N GLY A 128 -13.83 -12.08 -1.41
CA GLY A 128 -14.74 -12.48 -2.49
C GLY A 128 -15.13 -11.34 -3.43
N VAL A 129 -14.50 -10.16 -3.30
CA VAL A 129 -14.77 -8.97 -4.12
C VAL A 129 -14.15 -9.14 -5.52
N ARG A 130 -14.95 -8.85 -6.54
CA ARG A 130 -14.62 -8.95 -7.96
C ARG A 130 -15.10 -7.70 -8.71
N GLY A 131 -14.71 -7.59 -9.99
CA GLY A 131 -15.13 -6.52 -10.88
C GLY A 131 -14.39 -5.20 -10.66
N SER A 132 -15.00 -4.11 -11.13
CA SER A 132 -14.39 -2.78 -11.18
C SER A 132 -13.92 -2.24 -9.82
N LEU A 133 -14.58 -2.61 -8.72
CA LEU A 133 -14.20 -2.15 -7.38
C LEU A 133 -12.77 -2.58 -7.00
N VAL A 134 -12.33 -3.77 -7.42
CA VAL A 134 -10.96 -4.23 -7.13
C VAL A 134 -9.94 -3.24 -7.69
N ARG A 135 -10.13 -2.81 -8.94
CA ARG A 135 -9.27 -1.80 -9.57
C ARG A 135 -9.44 -0.43 -8.93
N ALA A 136 -10.69 -0.03 -8.65
CA ALA A 136 -10.99 1.25 -8.05
C ALA A 136 -10.28 1.40 -6.69
N GLY A 137 -10.41 0.41 -5.81
CA GLY A 137 -9.79 0.42 -4.48
C GLY A 137 -8.28 0.16 -4.53
N SER A 138 -7.84 -0.90 -5.22
CA SER A 138 -6.44 -1.34 -5.14
C SER A 138 -5.49 -0.53 -6.01
N ARG A 139 -5.97 0.22 -7.01
CA ARG A 139 -5.11 0.99 -7.92
C ARG A 139 -5.55 2.44 -8.05
N THR A 140 -6.81 2.69 -8.40
CA THR A 140 -7.28 4.05 -8.68
C THR A 140 -7.22 4.94 -7.43
N SER A 141 -7.68 4.46 -6.27
CA SER A 141 -7.61 5.22 -5.00
C SER A 141 -6.16 5.57 -4.64
N TRP A 142 -5.24 4.61 -4.72
CA TRP A 142 -3.82 4.87 -4.45
C TRP A 142 -3.22 5.91 -5.42
N ARG A 143 -3.63 5.91 -6.69
CA ARG A 143 -3.21 6.94 -7.65
C ARG A 143 -3.67 8.33 -7.24
N VAL A 144 -4.91 8.48 -6.80
CA VAL A 144 -5.42 9.77 -6.31
C VAL A 144 -4.67 10.20 -5.04
N ILE A 145 -4.38 9.27 -4.12
CA ILE A 145 -3.62 9.53 -2.90
C ILE A 145 -2.20 10.02 -3.23
N LEU A 146 -1.51 9.43 -4.22
CA LEU A 146 -0.20 9.91 -4.66
C LEU A 146 -0.23 11.38 -5.10
N GLY A 147 -1.32 11.80 -5.76
CA GLY A 147 -1.47 13.16 -6.24
C GLY A 147 -1.49 14.18 -5.11
N THR A 148 -1.89 13.79 -3.90
CA THR A 148 -1.92 14.66 -2.72
C THR A 148 -0.56 14.80 -2.05
N GLY A 149 0.46 14.08 -2.53
CA GLY A 149 1.77 13.96 -1.88
C GLY A 149 1.77 12.98 -0.70
N MET A 150 0.63 12.35 -0.41
CA MET A 150 0.57 11.26 0.56
C MET A 150 1.12 9.98 -0.10
N PHE A 151 2.00 9.27 0.59
CA PHE A 151 2.79 8.11 0.11
C PHE A 151 4.10 8.48 -0.62
N PRO A 152 5.07 9.10 0.09
CA PRO A 152 6.42 9.37 -0.38
C PRO A 152 7.18 8.10 -0.83
N GLU A 153 8.15 8.28 -1.74
CA GLU A 153 8.94 7.22 -2.39
C GLU A 153 8.13 6.06 -3.03
N PRO A 154 7.01 6.34 -3.72
CA PRO A 154 6.12 5.32 -4.26
C PRO A 154 6.76 4.40 -5.30
N TYR A 155 7.83 4.89 -5.93
CA TYR A 155 8.55 4.24 -7.03
C TYR A 155 9.99 3.88 -6.65
N TYR A 156 10.32 3.80 -5.36
CA TYR A 156 11.64 3.33 -4.95
C TYR A 156 11.94 1.97 -5.58
N ASP A 157 13.08 1.86 -6.25
CA ASP A 157 13.56 0.63 -6.86
C ASP A 157 14.52 -0.07 -5.90
N PRO A 158 14.18 -1.27 -5.40
CA PRO A 158 15.05 -2.00 -4.49
C PRO A 158 16.27 -2.64 -5.17
N VAL A 159 16.27 -2.77 -6.49
CA VAL A 159 17.29 -3.55 -7.21
C VAL A 159 18.70 -2.95 -7.10
N PRO A 160 18.93 -1.64 -7.28
CA PRO A 160 20.28 -1.07 -7.22
C PRO A 160 20.98 -1.32 -5.88
N ALA A 161 20.27 -1.14 -4.76
CA ALA A 161 20.84 -1.37 -3.43
C ALA A 161 21.23 -2.84 -3.24
N LEU A 162 20.43 -3.78 -3.74
CA LEU A 162 20.75 -5.22 -3.70
C LEU A 162 21.96 -5.56 -4.58
N GLN A 163 22.08 -4.92 -5.75
CA GLN A 163 23.18 -5.16 -6.69
C GLN A 163 24.54 -4.67 -6.17
N GLU A 164 24.55 -3.73 -5.22
CA GLU A 164 25.78 -3.25 -4.58
C GLU A 164 26.29 -4.19 -3.47
N LEU A 165 25.47 -5.15 -3.01
CA LEU A 165 25.84 -6.00 -1.88
C LEU A 165 26.64 -7.22 -2.31
N THR A 166 27.88 -7.31 -1.82
CA THR A 166 28.77 -8.48 -1.97
C THR A 166 28.93 -9.29 -0.67
N LEU A 167 28.41 -8.76 0.44
CA LEU A 167 28.41 -9.37 1.77
C LEU A 167 27.37 -10.51 1.89
N PRO A 168 27.45 -11.35 2.95
CA PRO A 168 26.48 -12.40 3.21
C PRO A 168 25.04 -11.92 3.44
N ILE A 169 24.06 -12.49 2.73
CA ILE A 169 22.64 -12.10 2.81
C ILE A 169 21.72 -13.28 3.13
N LEU A 170 20.78 -13.08 4.05
CA LEU A 170 19.68 -13.99 4.31
C LEU A 170 18.34 -13.33 3.97
N GLY A 171 17.66 -13.80 2.93
CA GLY A 171 16.29 -13.41 2.62
C GLY A 171 15.29 -14.43 3.14
N ILE A 172 14.27 -13.98 3.87
CA ILE A 172 13.26 -14.85 4.47
C ILE A 172 11.85 -14.34 4.16
N TRP A 173 10.97 -15.23 3.71
CA TRP A 173 9.57 -14.91 3.43
C TRP A 173 8.63 -15.94 4.05
N GLY A 174 7.43 -15.50 4.43
CA GLY A 174 6.32 -16.39 4.70
C GLY A 174 5.64 -16.82 3.41
N ALA A 175 5.34 -18.11 3.25
CA ALA A 175 4.65 -18.59 2.06
C ALA A 175 3.23 -18.01 1.97
N LYS A 176 2.62 -17.67 3.12
CA LYS A 176 1.28 -17.09 3.23
C LYS A 176 1.32 -15.57 3.42
N ASP A 177 2.42 -14.90 3.06
CA ASP A 177 2.49 -13.44 3.08
C ASP A 177 1.43 -12.81 2.14
N ARG A 178 0.61 -11.90 2.69
CA ARG A 178 -0.46 -11.17 1.98
C ARG A 178 -0.20 -9.67 1.87
N VAL A 179 0.95 -9.20 2.37
CA VAL A 179 1.37 -7.79 2.39
C VAL A 179 2.47 -7.53 1.35
N SER A 180 3.43 -8.44 1.23
CA SER A 180 4.45 -8.45 0.19
C SER A 180 4.26 -9.65 -0.73
N PRO A 181 4.51 -9.54 -2.05
CA PRO A 181 4.37 -10.67 -2.97
C PRO A 181 5.58 -11.62 -2.86
N PRO A 182 5.51 -12.76 -2.13
CA PRO A 182 6.72 -13.48 -1.72
C PRO A 182 7.44 -14.15 -2.90
N VAL A 183 6.69 -14.65 -3.89
CA VAL A 183 7.26 -15.34 -5.06
C VAL A 183 8.01 -14.36 -5.97
N GLU A 184 7.37 -13.24 -6.33
CA GLU A 184 8.03 -12.20 -7.13
C GLU A 184 9.19 -11.54 -6.37
N SER A 185 9.02 -11.29 -5.07
CA SER A 185 10.06 -10.65 -4.28
C SER A 185 11.32 -11.51 -4.18
N MET A 186 11.18 -12.79 -3.84
CA MET A 186 12.31 -13.72 -3.79
C MET A 186 12.99 -13.86 -5.15
N ALA A 187 12.23 -13.89 -6.24
CA ALA A 187 12.78 -13.95 -7.60
C ALA A 187 13.61 -12.70 -7.95
N VAL A 188 13.12 -11.49 -7.62
CA VAL A 188 13.86 -10.25 -7.84
C VAL A 188 15.13 -10.19 -7.00
N HIS A 189 15.06 -10.56 -5.72
CA HIS A 189 16.26 -10.60 -4.85
C HIS A 189 17.29 -11.58 -5.40
N ARG A 190 16.87 -12.77 -5.84
CA ARG A 190 17.75 -13.74 -6.47
C ARG A 190 18.43 -13.17 -7.72
N SER A 191 17.66 -12.59 -8.65
CA SER A 191 18.21 -12.02 -9.89
C SER A 191 19.22 -10.91 -9.60
N ALA A 192 18.86 -9.97 -8.73
CA ALA A 192 19.72 -8.84 -8.36
C ALA A 192 21.05 -9.31 -7.74
N LEU A 193 21.01 -10.31 -6.84
CA LEU A 193 22.21 -10.86 -6.21
C LEU A 193 23.06 -11.69 -7.18
N GLU A 194 22.44 -12.43 -8.10
CA GLU A 194 23.15 -13.19 -9.13
C GLU A 194 23.88 -12.25 -10.10
N GLU A 195 23.22 -11.18 -10.54
CA GLU A 195 23.75 -10.11 -11.40
C GLU A 195 24.89 -9.33 -10.72
N ALA A 196 24.79 -9.09 -9.42
CA ALA A 196 25.86 -8.51 -8.60
C ALA A 196 27.11 -9.40 -8.50
N GLY A 197 27.02 -10.65 -8.93
CA GLY A 197 28.07 -11.63 -8.70
C GLY A 197 28.15 -12.13 -7.25
N ASN A 198 27.15 -11.83 -6.40
CA ASN A 198 27.13 -12.30 -5.01
C ASN A 198 26.90 -13.83 -4.98
N ARG A 199 27.73 -14.55 -4.21
CA ARG A 199 27.69 -16.01 -4.05
C ARG A 199 27.44 -16.47 -2.61
N HIS A 200 27.18 -15.52 -1.71
CA HIS A 200 27.04 -15.72 -0.28
C HIS A 200 25.63 -15.38 0.20
N TYR A 201 24.61 -15.94 -0.45
CA TYR A 201 23.23 -15.66 -0.07
C TYR A 201 22.43 -16.94 0.21
N LYS A 202 21.49 -16.83 1.15
CA LYS A 202 20.45 -17.82 1.37
C LYS A 202 19.09 -17.15 1.24
N LEU A 203 18.18 -17.77 0.48
CA LEU A 203 16.78 -17.35 0.37
C LEU A 203 15.89 -18.48 0.86
N GLN A 204 15.00 -18.22 1.82
CA GLN A 204 14.16 -19.25 2.42
C GLN A 204 12.71 -18.80 2.56
N THR A 205 11.79 -19.70 2.19
CA THR A 205 10.36 -19.54 2.46
C THR A 205 9.90 -20.49 3.58
N PHE A 206 9.11 -19.99 4.54
CA PHE A 206 8.45 -20.80 5.57
C PHE A 206 6.99 -21.07 5.19
N ALA A 207 6.59 -22.35 5.12
CA ALA A 207 5.32 -22.79 4.53
C ALA A 207 4.06 -22.27 5.26
N ASP A 208 4.08 -22.26 6.60
CA ASP A 208 2.94 -21.88 7.43
C ASP A 208 3.12 -20.52 8.11
N ALA A 209 3.84 -19.62 7.44
CA ALA A 209 4.22 -18.32 7.97
C ALA A 209 3.64 -17.15 7.18
N GLU A 210 3.29 -16.08 7.89
CA GLU A 210 2.80 -14.82 7.32
C GLU A 210 3.95 -13.81 7.09
N HIS A 211 3.59 -12.57 6.76
CA HIS A 211 4.49 -11.45 6.44
C HIS A 211 5.63 -11.22 7.45
N THR A 212 5.38 -11.39 8.73
CA THR A 212 6.34 -11.18 9.82
C THR A 212 6.85 -12.49 10.44
N LEU A 213 6.62 -13.62 9.75
CA LEU A 213 7.07 -14.97 10.12
C LEU A 213 6.45 -15.55 11.40
N ARG A 214 5.22 -15.16 11.74
CA ARG A 214 4.41 -15.89 12.72
C ARG A 214 3.62 -17.00 12.07
N VAL A 215 3.23 -18.00 12.86
CA VAL A 215 2.39 -19.11 12.40
C VAL A 215 1.01 -18.59 11.99
N THR A 216 0.52 -19.06 10.85
CA THR A 216 -0.78 -18.65 10.31
C THR A 216 -1.46 -19.78 9.55
N SER A 217 -2.80 -19.75 9.57
CA SER A 217 -3.62 -20.65 8.77
C SER A 217 -3.65 -20.23 7.29
N ASP A 218 -3.86 -18.95 6.98
CA ASP A 218 -4.10 -18.46 5.61
C ASP A 218 -3.40 -17.13 5.25
N GLY A 219 -2.78 -16.47 6.23
CA GLY A 219 -2.12 -15.16 6.14
C GLY A 219 -3.03 -13.95 6.36
N PHE A 220 -4.35 -14.14 6.50
CA PHE A 220 -5.32 -13.07 6.74
C PHE A 220 -5.72 -12.96 8.22
N ASP A 221 -5.67 -14.07 8.96
CA ASP A 221 -5.84 -14.11 10.43
C ASP A 221 -4.90 -13.15 11.20
N TYR A 222 -3.74 -12.84 10.61
CA TYR A 222 -2.75 -11.92 11.17
C TYR A 222 -2.93 -10.45 10.78
N LEU A 223 -3.56 -10.14 9.63
CA LEU A 223 -3.73 -8.74 9.17
C LEU A 223 -4.55 -7.88 10.15
N MET A 224 -5.39 -8.51 10.96
CA MET A 224 -6.17 -7.87 12.04
C MET A 224 -5.37 -7.67 13.34
N ARG A 225 -4.20 -8.33 13.48
CA ARG A 225 -3.30 -8.21 14.65
C ARG A 225 -2.26 -7.11 14.49
N TYR A 226 -1.98 -6.66 13.26
CA TYR A 226 -0.91 -5.71 12.92
C TYR A 226 -1.03 -4.31 13.56
N THR A 227 -2.20 -3.98 14.11
CA THR A 227 -2.53 -2.61 14.57
C THR A 227 -2.92 -2.51 16.03
N ALA A 228 -3.11 -3.64 16.70
CA ALA A 228 -3.05 -3.67 18.16
C ALA A 228 -1.58 -3.82 18.55
N ARG A 229 -1.18 -3.28 19.71
CA ARG A 229 0.13 -3.53 20.36
C ARG A 229 0.46 -5.03 20.59
N GLY A 230 -0.35 -5.96 20.09
CA GLY A 230 -0.28 -7.40 20.27
C GLY A 230 0.59 -8.14 19.24
N LEU A 231 1.48 -7.48 18.52
CA LEU A 231 2.50 -8.14 17.69
C LEU A 231 3.77 -8.55 18.45
N ALA A 232 3.84 -8.21 19.74
CA ALA A 232 4.86 -8.72 20.64
C ALA A 232 4.57 -10.19 21.06
N THR A 233 4.27 -11.07 20.10
CA THR A 233 4.03 -12.50 20.34
C THR A 233 5.20 -13.31 19.80
N ASP A 234 5.51 -14.40 20.51
CA ASP A 234 6.63 -15.31 20.26
C ASP A 234 6.20 -16.54 19.44
N ASP A 235 5.04 -16.50 18.78
CA ASP A 235 4.47 -17.54 17.92
C ASP A 235 5.14 -17.59 16.53
N PHE A 236 6.47 -17.47 16.52
CA PHE A 236 7.29 -17.57 15.32
C PHE A 236 7.11 -18.91 14.61
N ALA A 237 7.22 -18.88 13.28
CA ALA A 237 7.24 -20.07 12.45
C ALA A 237 8.34 -21.04 12.93
N PRO A 238 8.03 -22.34 13.11
CA PRO A 238 9.00 -23.31 13.61
C PRO A 238 10.31 -23.29 12.81
N GLY A 239 11.44 -23.16 13.51
CA GLY A 239 12.78 -23.10 12.93
C GLY A 239 13.23 -21.72 12.41
N TYR A 240 12.40 -20.68 12.49
CA TYR A 240 12.80 -19.32 12.09
C TYR A 240 13.96 -18.77 12.92
N VAL A 241 13.82 -18.80 14.25
CA VAL A 241 14.85 -18.28 15.17
C VAL A 241 16.14 -19.09 15.05
N ASP A 242 16.03 -20.43 14.98
CA ASP A 242 17.18 -21.33 14.80
C ASP A 242 17.90 -21.09 13.47
N LEU A 243 17.16 -20.83 12.39
CA LEU A 243 17.73 -20.46 11.10
C LEU A 243 18.54 -19.17 11.24
N VAL A 244 17.97 -18.12 11.83
CA VAL A 244 18.65 -16.83 11.98
C VAL A 244 19.92 -17.01 12.82
N GLY A 245 19.84 -17.65 14.00
CA GLY A 245 21.00 -17.86 14.87
C GLY A 245 22.11 -18.67 14.21
N SER A 246 21.76 -19.83 13.63
CA SER A 246 22.74 -20.69 12.96
C SER A 246 23.32 -20.08 11.68
N TRP A 247 22.57 -19.24 10.98
CA TRP A 247 23.05 -18.53 9.80
C TRP A 247 23.97 -17.37 10.18
N VAL A 248 23.60 -16.55 11.19
CA VAL A 248 24.44 -15.46 11.69
C VAL A 248 25.77 -16.00 12.20
N ALA A 249 25.75 -17.06 13.02
CA ALA A 249 26.98 -17.69 13.50
C ALA A 249 27.93 -18.10 12.36
N ARG A 250 27.38 -18.65 11.26
CA ARG A 250 28.17 -19.00 10.07
C ARG A 250 28.63 -17.79 9.28
N ALA A 251 27.77 -16.80 9.06
CA ALA A 251 28.10 -15.58 8.34
C ALA A 251 29.23 -14.80 9.05
N SER A 252 29.11 -14.61 10.37
CA SER A 252 30.11 -13.99 11.21
C SER A 252 31.45 -14.74 11.24
N ALA A 253 31.44 -16.06 11.06
CA ALA A 253 32.65 -16.87 10.93
C ALA A 253 33.25 -16.88 9.50
N ARG A 254 32.74 -16.05 8.57
CA ARG A 254 33.09 -16.05 7.13
C ARG A 254 32.88 -17.40 6.44
N ARG A 255 31.88 -18.15 6.92
CA ARG A 255 31.46 -19.45 6.41
C ARG A 255 30.00 -19.42 5.94
N ALA A 256 29.52 -18.26 5.51
CA ALA A 256 28.18 -18.13 4.94
C ALA A 256 28.02 -19.17 3.82
N PRO A 257 26.89 -19.89 3.78
CA PRO A 257 26.69 -20.94 2.78
C PRO A 257 26.86 -20.39 1.37
N ALA A 258 27.44 -21.21 0.49
CA ALA A 258 27.30 -21.01 -0.95
C ALA A 258 25.80 -21.02 -1.30
N VAL A 259 25.40 -20.17 -2.25
CA VAL A 259 24.03 -20.00 -2.79
C VAL A 259 23.06 -21.14 -2.41
N ASP A 260 22.10 -20.84 -1.53
CA ASP A 260 21.08 -21.79 -1.05
C ASP A 260 19.69 -21.17 -1.18
N VAL A 261 18.80 -21.78 -1.97
CA VAL A 261 17.44 -21.26 -2.21
C VAL A 261 16.44 -22.36 -1.88
N GLN A 262 15.59 -22.13 -0.88
CA GLN A 262 14.69 -23.13 -0.32
C GLN A 262 13.25 -22.64 -0.19
N GLY A 263 12.32 -23.56 -0.46
CA GLY A 263 10.89 -23.31 -0.36
C GLY A 263 10.32 -22.58 -1.56
N ALA A 264 8.98 -22.54 -1.62
CA ALA A 264 8.23 -21.82 -2.61
C ALA A 264 7.15 -20.98 -1.89
N GLY A 265 7.05 -19.70 -2.25
CA GLY A 265 5.97 -18.85 -1.77
C GLY A 265 4.62 -19.21 -2.38
N GLN A 266 3.53 -18.78 -1.75
CA GLN A 266 2.19 -18.83 -2.36
C GLN A 266 1.83 -17.44 -2.86
N GLN A 267 1.52 -17.36 -4.15
CA GLN A 267 1.13 -16.10 -4.76
C GLN A 267 0.04 -16.34 -5.82
N HIS A 268 -1.22 -16.17 -5.42
CA HIS A 268 -2.36 -16.45 -6.30
C HIS A 268 -2.52 -15.44 -7.44
N ARG A 269 -1.86 -14.28 -7.33
CA ARG A 269 -1.97 -13.18 -8.29
C ARG A 269 -0.61 -12.55 -8.51
N ARG A 270 -0.26 -12.21 -9.75
CA ARG A 270 0.92 -11.39 -10.03
C ARG A 270 0.71 -9.94 -9.67
N THR A 271 1.78 -9.24 -9.32
CA THR A 271 1.77 -7.79 -9.21
C THR A 271 1.54 -7.15 -10.57
N VAL A 272 0.94 -5.96 -10.57
CA VAL A 272 0.69 -5.18 -11.78
C VAL A 272 1.35 -3.82 -11.63
N PRO A 273 2.15 -3.34 -12.59
CA PRO A 273 2.72 -2.01 -12.53
C PRO A 273 1.66 -0.93 -12.32
N VAL A 274 1.95 -0.02 -11.39
CA VAL A 274 1.20 1.22 -11.21
C VAL A 274 2.12 2.34 -11.72
N PRO A 275 1.87 2.93 -12.90
CA PRO A 275 2.74 3.96 -13.46
C PRO A 275 2.58 5.30 -12.72
N PRO A 276 3.47 6.28 -12.94
CA PRO A 276 3.25 7.67 -12.53
C PRO A 276 1.88 8.23 -12.96
N LEU A 277 1.46 9.30 -12.29
CA LEU A 277 0.24 10.01 -12.65
C LEU A 277 0.41 10.69 -14.01
N THR A 278 -0.62 10.59 -14.82
CA THR A 278 -0.75 11.43 -16.01
C THR A 278 -1.31 12.80 -15.62
N TRP A 279 -1.15 13.82 -16.48
CA TRP A 279 -1.59 15.20 -16.16
C TRP A 279 -3.08 15.29 -15.77
N TRP A 280 -3.93 14.45 -16.37
CA TRP A 280 -5.37 14.42 -16.16
C TRP A 280 -5.78 13.67 -14.87
N GLU A 281 -4.83 13.00 -14.21
CA GLU A 281 -5.01 12.39 -12.88
C GLU A 281 -4.41 13.26 -11.77
N SER A 282 -4.01 14.50 -12.08
CA SER A 282 -3.53 15.43 -11.08
C SER A 282 -4.63 15.81 -10.10
N THR A 283 -4.23 16.13 -8.86
CA THR A 283 -5.14 16.59 -7.80
C THR A 283 -5.98 17.77 -8.23
N TRP A 284 -5.43 18.68 -9.04
CA TRP A 284 -6.14 19.84 -9.57
C TRP A 284 -7.24 19.47 -10.55
N VAL A 285 -7.01 18.46 -11.42
CA VAL A 285 -8.04 17.98 -12.35
C VAL A 285 -9.15 17.26 -11.59
N HIS A 286 -8.81 16.45 -10.58
CA HIS A 286 -9.81 15.84 -9.71
C HIS A 286 -10.61 16.89 -8.92
N ALA A 287 -9.95 17.90 -8.35
CA ALA A 287 -10.63 18.99 -7.63
C ALA A 287 -11.54 19.80 -8.55
N ALA A 288 -11.07 20.18 -9.74
CA ALA A 288 -11.86 20.89 -10.74
C ALA A 288 -13.08 20.07 -11.18
N ALA A 289 -12.90 18.76 -11.42
CA ALA A 289 -14.00 17.86 -11.73
C ALA A 289 -15.04 17.84 -10.60
N LEU A 290 -14.62 17.71 -9.34
CA LEU A 290 -15.53 17.73 -8.19
C LEU A 290 -16.27 19.05 -8.05
N VAL A 291 -15.61 20.19 -8.28
CA VAL A 291 -16.26 21.52 -8.29
C VAL A 291 -17.34 21.59 -9.38
N VAL A 292 -17.04 21.12 -10.59
CA VAL A 292 -18.03 21.10 -11.69
C VAL A 292 -19.19 20.15 -11.39
N LEU A 293 -18.92 18.98 -10.83
CA LEU A 293 -19.93 17.98 -10.51
C LEU A 293 -20.86 18.45 -9.39
N VAL A 294 -20.29 18.81 -8.23
CA VAL A 294 -21.07 19.24 -7.06
C VAL A 294 -21.73 20.60 -7.34
N GLY A 295 -21.00 21.54 -7.91
CA GLY A 295 -21.50 22.87 -8.25
C GLY A 295 -22.56 22.85 -9.35
N GLY A 296 -22.38 22.02 -10.38
CA GLY A 296 -23.34 21.91 -11.49
C GLY A 296 -24.64 21.20 -11.09
N PHE A 297 -24.55 20.07 -10.38
CA PHE A 297 -25.76 19.40 -9.88
C PHE A 297 -26.44 20.18 -8.74
N GLY A 298 -25.67 20.65 -7.75
CA GLY A 298 -26.20 21.43 -6.63
C GLY A 298 -26.73 22.80 -7.04
N GLY A 299 -26.02 23.50 -7.92
CA GLY A 299 -26.46 24.78 -8.48
C GLY A 299 -27.78 24.65 -9.26
N PHE A 300 -27.97 23.56 -10.00
CA PHE A 300 -29.26 23.28 -10.63
C PHE A 300 -30.38 23.09 -9.60
N ALA A 301 -30.13 22.34 -8.52
CA ALA A 301 -31.13 22.13 -7.46
C ALA A 301 -31.54 23.45 -6.77
N LEU A 302 -30.57 24.30 -6.45
CA LEU A 302 -30.78 25.57 -5.72
C LEU A 302 -31.33 26.69 -6.61
N SER A 303 -31.17 26.60 -7.93
CA SER A 303 -31.62 27.65 -8.85
C SER A 303 -33.15 27.87 -8.86
N ALA A 304 -33.96 26.83 -8.63
CA ALA A 304 -35.43 26.96 -8.62
C ALA A 304 -35.97 27.83 -7.48
N PRO A 305 -35.58 27.64 -6.20
CA PRO A 305 -35.97 28.55 -5.12
C PRO A 305 -35.39 29.95 -5.30
N LEU A 306 -34.14 30.10 -5.76
CA LEU A 306 -33.52 31.40 -6.04
C LEU A 306 -34.30 32.25 -7.07
N HIS A 307 -34.86 31.63 -8.11
CA HIS A 307 -35.71 32.34 -9.05
C HIS A 307 -37.07 32.73 -8.47
N ARG A 308 -37.66 31.89 -7.60
CA ARG A 308 -38.90 32.22 -6.89
C ARG A 308 -38.72 33.43 -5.98
N PHE A 309 -37.59 33.52 -5.27
CA PHE A 309 -37.22 34.70 -4.47
C PHE A 309 -37.04 35.97 -5.32
N ARG A 310 -36.56 35.84 -6.56
CA ARG A 310 -36.37 36.95 -7.52
C ARG A 310 -37.61 37.26 -8.37
N GLY A 311 -38.79 36.79 -7.99
CA GLY A 311 -40.06 37.08 -8.69
C GLY A 311 -40.20 36.44 -10.08
N SER A 312 -39.27 35.55 -10.48
CA SER A 312 -39.27 34.89 -11.79
C SER A 312 -39.90 33.50 -11.69
N ARG A 313 -40.79 33.13 -12.62
CA ARG A 313 -41.35 31.78 -12.74
C ARG A 313 -40.71 31.02 -13.91
N PRO A 314 -39.56 30.34 -13.71
CA PRO A 314 -38.96 29.54 -14.76
C PRO A 314 -39.88 28.36 -15.14
N ARG A 315 -39.80 27.92 -16.40
CA ARG A 315 -40.48 26.68 -16.84
C ARG A 315 -40.03 25.50 -15.96
N PRO A 316 -40.93 24.57 -15.64
CA PRO A 316 -40.59 23.38 -14.86
C PRO A 316 -39.53 22.55 -15.60
N ALA A 317 -38.53 22.08 -14.86
CA ALA A 317 -37.51 21.20 -15.41
C ALA A 317 -38.10 19.83 -15.74
N PRO A 318 -37.62 19.13 -16.79
CA PRO A 318 -38.04 17.76 -17.04
C PRO A 318 -37.63 16.88 -15.87
N TRP A 319 -38.45 15.87 -15.55
CA TRP A 319 -38.17 14.94 -14.46
C TRP A 319 -36.78 14.31 -14.57
N ALA A 320 -36.31 14.05 -15.79
CA ALA A 320 -34.99 13.48 -16.07
C ALA A 320 -33.84 14.38 -15.56
N ALA A 321 -34.01 15.70 -15.55
CA ALA A 321 -33.00 16.61 -15.01
C ALA A 321 -32.90 16.48 -13.49
N TRP A 322 -34.02 16.30 -12.79
CA TRP A 322 -34.03 16.08 -11.34
C TRP A 322 -33.47 14.71 -10.97
N VAL A 323 -33.80 13.67 -11.73
CA VAL A 323 -33.20 12.34 -11.54
C VAL A 323 -31.68 12.44 -11.71
N LEU A 324 -31.20 13.06 -12.80
CA LEU A 324 -29.77 13.29 -13.01
C LEU A 324 -29.08 13.97 -11.83
N VAL A 325 -29.66 15.06 -11.30
CA VAL A 325 -29.09 15.79 -10.17
C VAL A 325 -28.99 14.91 -8.93
N VAL A 326 -30.06 14.21 -8.57
CA VAL A 326 -30.10 13.36 -7.38
C VAL A 326 -29.13 12.19 -7.54
N THR A 327 -29.23 11.43 -8.63
CA THR A 327 -28.37 10.27 -8.84
C THR A 327 -26.92 10.66 -9.04
N GLY A 328 -26.65 11.78 -9.71
CA GLY A 328 -25.30 12.32 -9.91
C GLY A 328 -24.63 12.71 -8.58
N LEU A 329 -25.32 13.49 -7.73
CA LEU A 329 -24.78 13.89 -6.42
C LEU A 329 -24.58 12.68 -5.50
N LEU A 330 -25.57 11.78 -5.41
CA LEU A 330 -25.46 10.58 -4.59
C LEU A 330 -24.33 9.66 -5.06
N THR A 331 -24.12 9.54 -6.37
CA THR A 331 -23.00 8.77 -6.90
C THR A 331 -21.66 9.40 -6.53
N VAL A 332 -21.50 10.72 -6.73
CA VAL A 332 -20.23 11.41 -6.45
C VAL A 332 -19.86 11.33 -4.98
N VAL A 333 -20.78 11.74 -4.10
CA VAL A 333 -20.55 11.73 -2.65
C VAL A 333 -20.42 10.30 -2.13
N GLY A 334 -21.30 9.40 -2.56
CA GLY A 334 -21.31 8.02 -2.10
C GLY A 334 -20.07 7.24 -2.53
N THR A 335 -19.54 7.46 -3.74
CA THR A 335 -18.31 6.82 -4.20
C THR A 335 -17.10 7.27 -3.39
N LEU A 336 -16.95 8.57 -3.18
CA LEU A 336 -15.84 9.11 -2.38
C LEU A 336 -15.92 8.61 -0.94
N ALA A 337 -17.10 8.65 -0.32
CA ALA A 337 -17.30 8.15 1.05
C ALA A 337 -17.03 6.64 1.16
N TYR A 338 -17.54 5.85 0.22
CA TYR A 338 -17.36 4.40 0.23
C TYR A 338 -15.90 4.01 0.03
N LEU A 339 -15.22 4.59 -0.98
CA LEU A 339 -13.79 4.33 -1.19
C LEU A 339 -12.93 4.84 -0.03
N ALA A 340 -13.23 6.00 0.54
CA ALA A 340 -12.56 6.49 1.73
C ALA A 340 -12.77 5.53 2.92
N SER A 341 -13.96 4.95 3.10
CA SER A 341 -14.19 3.96 4.16
C SER A 341 -13.36 2.70 3.94
N LEU A 342 -13.23 2.23 2.70
CA LEU A 342 -12.39 1.08 2.37
C LEU A 342 -10.91 1.36 2.60
N VAL A 343 -10.43 2.58 2.29
CA VAL A 343 -9.03 3.00 2.48
C VAL A 343 -8.71 3.31 3.96
N LEU A 344 -9.61 3.96 4.70
CA LEU A 344 -9.38 4.32 6.10
C LEU A 344 -9.51 3.12 7.03
N GLY A 345 -10.29 2.09 6.66
CA GLY A 345 -10.24 0.78 7.30
C GLY A 345 -8.87 0.08 7.16
N LEU A 346 -7.98 0.54 6.29
CA LEU A 346 -6.64 -0.04 6.10
C LEU A 346 -5.67 0.27 7.23
N GLY A 347 -6.06 1.07 8.22
CA GLY A 347 -5.38 1.19 9.51
C GLY A 347 -5.56 -0.04 10.41
N GLY A 348 -5.79 -1.23 9.84
CA GLY A 348 -5.76 -2.52 10.55
C GLY A 348 -7.08 -3.18 10.91
N GLY A 349 -8.19 -2.69 10.38
CA GLY A 349 -9.48 -3.33 10.56
C GLY A 349 -10.25 -3.28 9.26
N PHE A 350 -10.38 -4.42 8.58
CA PHE A 350 -11.26 -4.53 7.42
C PHE A 350 -12.64 -3.96 7.79
N LEU A 351 -12.98 -2.75 7.34
CA LEU A 351 -14.38 -2.40 7.20
C LEU A 351 -14.89 -3.33 6.12
N SER A 352 -15.74 -4.28 6.52
CA SER A 352 -16.33 -5.25 5.62
C SER A 352 -16.84 -4.51 4.38
N PRO A 353 -16.53 -4.97 3.15
CA PRO A 353 -17.01 -4.32 1.93
C PRO A 353 -18.54 -4.26 1.86
N GLY A 354 -19.23 -4.96 2.76
CA GLY A 354 -20.67 -5.11 2.84
C GLY A 354 -21.09 -6.45 2.24
N PRO A 355 -22.38 -6.79 2.30
CA PRO A 355 -22.90 -8.00 1.69
C PRO A 355 -22.58 -8.03 0.20
N LEU A 356 -22.27 -9.21 -0.32
CA LEU A 356 -21.91 -9.40 -1.72
C LEU A 356 -23.06 -10.03 -2.50
N LEU A 357 -23.26 -9.58 -3.74
CA LEU A 357 -24.07 -10.23 -4.75
C LEU A 357 -23.18 -10.54 -5.95
N ALA A 358 -23.02 -11.84 -6.26
CA ALA A 358 -22.13 -12.32 -7.33
C ALA A 358 -20.69 -11.76 -7.25
N GLY A 359 -20.16 -11.59 -6.04
CA GLY A 359 -18.82 -11.05 -5.79
C GLY A 359 -18.72 -9.52 -5.89
N ARG A 360 -19.83 -8.80 -6.04
CA ARG A 360 -19.86 -7.33 -5.99
C ARG A 360 -20.56 -6.85 -4.73
N PRO A 361 -19.97 -5.92 -3.97
CA PRO A 361 -20.64 -5.40 -2.78
C PRO A 361 -21.93 -4.65 -3.10
N LEU A 362 -22.97 -4.85 -2.29
CA LEU A 362 -24.24 -4.14 -2.44
C LEU A 362 -24.09 -2.60 -2.45
N PRO A 363 -23.25 -1.98 -1.59
CA PRO A 363 -23.01 -0.53 -1.68
C PRO A 363 -22.42 -0.11 -3.04
N TRP A 364 -21.47 -0.90 -3.57
CA TRP A 364 -20.90 -0.62 -4.89
C TRP A 364 -21.93 -0.79 -6.00
N LEU A 365 -22.73 -1.87 -5.99
CA LEU A 365 -23.81 -2.09 -6.96
C LEU A 365 -24.84 -0.96 -6.95
N ALA A 366 -25.19 -0.43 -5.77
CA ALA A 366 -26.07 0.72 -5.65
C ALA A 366 -25.45 1.96 -6.32
N LEU A 367 -24.16 2.22 -6.09
CA LEU A 367 -23.42 3.31 -6.76
C LEU A 367 -23.35 3.10 -8.29
N GLN A 368 -23.17 1.87 -8.77
CA GLN A 368 -23.20 1.56 -10.20
C GLN A 368 -24.58 1.83 -10.81
N LEU A 369 -25.66 1.43 -10.13
CA LEU A 369 -27.02 1.70 -10.58
C LEU A 369 -27.32 3.20 -10.63
N LEU A 370 -26.91 3.95 -9.59
CA LEU A 370 -27.02 5.40 -9.57
C LEU A 370 -26.22 6.05 -10.70
N ALA A 371 -25.00 5.56 -10.97
CA ALA A 371 -24.16 6.07 -12.05
C ALA A 371 -24.77 5.84 -13.43
N VAL A 372 -25.24 4.62 -13.73
CA VAL A 372 -25.92 4.31 -15.00
C VAL A 372 -27.20 5.15 -15.14
N THR A 373 -27.98 5.29 -14.07
CA THR A 373 -29.19 6.12 -14.06
C THR A 373 -28.87 7.59 -14.35
N ALA A 374 -27.77 8.12 -13.78
CA ALA A 374 -27.29 9.46 -14.06
C ALA A 374 -26.89 9.61 -15.54
N VAL A 375 -26.12 8.67 -16.11
CA VAL A 375 -25.71 8.72 -17.52
C VAL A 375 -26.92 8.70 -18.47
N VAL A 376 -27.89 7.81 -18.22
CA VAL A 376 -29.13 7.74 -19.03
C VAL A 376 -29.95 9.03 -18.88
N SER A 377 -30.11 9.52 -17.64
CA SER A 377 -30.85 10.76 -17.36
C SER A 377 -30.20 11.98 -17.98
N PHE A 378 -28.86 12.00 -18.09
CA PHE A 378 -28.11 13.02 -18.81
C PHE A 378 -28.42 13.03 -20.30
N ALA A 379 -28.39 11.87 -20.96
CA ALA A 379 -28.76 11.77 -22.37
C ALA A 379 -30.21 12.25 -22.62
N LEU A 380 -31.16 11.81 -21.77
CA LEU A 380 -32.56 12.24 -21.87
C LEU A 380 -32.74 13.75 -21.63
N THR A 381 -31.97 14.33 -20.71
CA THR A 381 -31.99 15.76 -20.42
C THR A 381 -31.50 16.57 -21.61
N ILE A 382 -30.43 16.14 -22.29
CA ILE A 382 -29.93 16.80 -23.51
C ILE A 382 -30.96 16.76 -24.64
N VAL A 383 -31.57 15.60 -24.90
CA VAL A 383 -32.55 15.45 -25.98
C VAL A 383 -33.77 16.35 -25.77
N ARG A 384 -34.26 16.42 -24.53
CA ARG A 384 -35.43 17.24 -24.16
C ARG A 384 -35.10 18.73 -24.04
N TRP A 385 -33.84 19.10 -23.79
CA TRP A 385 -33.39 20.49 -23.69
C TRP A 385 -33.47 21.24 -25.03
N ARG A 386 -33.21 20.55 -26.16
CA ARG A 386 -33.31 21.13 -27.51
C ARG A 386 -34.70 21.71 -27.85
N GLN A 387 -35.71 21.49 -27.00
CA GLN A 387 -37.10 21.91 -27.20
C GLN A 387 -37.54 23.09 -26.31
N ALA A 388 -36.68 23.63 -25.43
CA ALA A 388 -37.09 24.65 -24.44
C ALA A 388 -36.18 25.89 -24.42
N ALA A 389 -36.62 27.01 -25.00
CA ALA A 389 -35.83 28.24 -25.11
C ALA A 389 -36.35 29.40 -24.22
N THR A 390 -35.60 29.73 -23.17
CA THR A 390 -35.45 31.09 -22.59
C THR A 390 -34.01 31.26 -22.06
N ALA A 391 -33.44 32.46 -22.10
CA ALA A 391 -32.02 32.71 -21.76
C ALA A 391 -31.63 32.29 -20.32
N ALA A 392 -32.48 32.56 -19.32
CA ALA A 392 -32.23 32.13 -17.94
C ALA A 392 -32.34 30.60 -17.74
N GLY A 393 -33.17 29.93 -18.55
CA GLY A 393 -33.22 28.47 -18.60
C GLY A 393 -31.93 27.89 -19.18
N GLN A 394 -31.38 28.52 -20.22
CA GLN A 394 -30.17 28.06 -20.90
C GLN A 394 -28.96 27.96 -19.97
N ILE A 395 -28.75 28.94 -19.06
CA ILE A 395 -27.62 28.90 -18.11
C ILE A 395 -27.74 27.72 -17.15
N ARG A 396 -28.94 27.46 -16.59
CA ARG A 396 -29.17 26.35 -15.65
C ARG A 396 -28.91 25.00 -16.31
N TYR A 397 -29.41 24.81 -17.53
CA TYR A 397 -29.17 23.59 -18.29
C TYR A 397 -27.73 23.47 -18.78
N ALA A 398 -27.04 24.58 -19.07
CA ALA A 398 -25.62 24.57 -19.41
C ALA A 398 -24.77 24.08 -18.24
N LEU A 399 -25.06 24.51 -17.00
CA LEU A 399 -24.38 24.02 -15.79
C LEU A 399 -24.62 22.52 -15.58
N LEU A 400 -25.88 22.08 -15.72
CA LEU A 400 -26.23 20.67 -15.60
C LEU A 400 -25.59 19.82 -16.71
N ALA A 401 -25.51 20.36 -17.93
CA ALA A 401 -24.88 19.70 -19.06
C ALA A 401 -23.36 19.57 -18.86
N ALA A 402 -22.70 20.63 -18.39
CA ALA A 402 -21.28 20.61 -18.05
C ALA A 402 -20.98 19.54 -16.98
N ALA A 403 -21.81 19.47 -15.92
CA ALA A 403 -21.70 18.41 -14.92
C ALA A 403 -21.88 17.02 -15.53
N GLY A 404 -22.88 16.82 -16.40
CA GLY A 404 -23.08 15.54 -17.09
C GLY A 404 -21.91 15.14 -17.99
N VAL A 405 -21.33 16.08 -18.74
CA VAL A 405 -20.15 15.85 -19.59
C VAL A 405 -18.94 15.41 -18.75
N VAL A 406 -18.72 16.04 -17.60
CA VAL A 406 -17.62 15.67 -16.69
C VAL A 406 -17.92 14.36 -15.94
N PHE A 407 -19.19 14.08 -15.64
CA PHE A 407 -19.61 12.92 -14.87
C PHE A 407 -19.29 11.60 -15.57
N VAL A 408 -19.52 11.52 -16.89
CA VAL A 408 -19.28 10.30 -17.66
C VAL A 408 -17.83 9.80 -17.57
N PRO A 409 -16.79 10.59 -17.92
CA PRO A 409 -15.40 10.16 -17.77
C PRO A 409 -15.00 9.97 -16.31
N TRP A 410 -15.52 10.77 -15.38
CA TRP A 410 -15.28 10.58 -13.94
C TRP A 410 -15.84 9.22 -13.45
N ALA A 411 -17.05 8.83 -13.88
CA ALA A 411 -17.65 7.55 -13.54
C ALA A 411 -16.92 6.36 -14.19
N LEU A 412 -16.41 6.53 -15.42
CA LEU A 412 -15.56 5.55 -16.09
C LEU A 412 -14.23 5.37 -15.36
N TYR A 413 -13.60 6.47 -14.92
CA TYR A 413 -12.32 6.46 -14.18
C TYR A 413 -12.41 5.62 -12.90
N TRP A 414 -13.50 5.78 -12.14
CA TRP A 414 -13.78 4.97 -10.94
C TRP A 414 -14.37 3.60 -11.24
N GLY A 415 -14.68 3.28 -12.50
CA GLY A 415 -15.26 1.99 -12.90
C GLY A 415 -16.72 1.78 -12.49
N LEU A 416 -17.46 2.86 -12.22
CA LEU A 416 -18.86 2.80 -11.79
C LEU A 416 -19.81 2.34 -12.89
N VAL A 417 -19.42 2.51 -14.15
CA VAL A 417 -20.18 2.05 -15.33
C VAL A 417 -19.50 0.85 -16.00
N LEU A 418 -18.58 0.18 -15.30
CA LEU A 418 -17.87 -1.01 -15.74
C LEU A 418 -18.24 -2.22 -14.86
N PRO A 419 -18.20 -3.45 -15.40
CA PRO A 419 -18.48 -4.66 -14.63
C PRO A 419 -17.44 -4.97 -13.54
#